data_AF-A0A256B7Y6-F1
#
_entry.id   AF-A0A256B7Y6-F1
#
_cell.length_a   1.000
_cell.length_b   1.000
_cell.length_c   1.000
_cell.angle_alpha   90.00
_cell.angle_beta   90.00
_cell.angle_gamma   90.00
#
_symmetry.space_group_name_H-M   'P 1'
#
loop_
_entity.id
_entity.type
_entity.pdbx_description
1 polymer ?
#
loop_
_entity_poly.entity_id
_entity_poly.type
_entity_poly.pdbx_seq_one_letter_code
_entity_poly.pdbx_strand_id
1 'polypeptide(L)'
;KRSVKTSYTVWQWFSQQAIAHDVLPITQLKAETLVAAQSDVKQLCQLVQTEQWVKVDEPEEEREEEADGKILSEILKNDIYGQLLEHPYVVRKIEDLVRRRWLTLATSGGINFSSFMAQPCPELGKLEMCIPELPQGEYVGFRYPIRDRNDLQIWTNKHIKGLNQQGTMYVNPDEARDYCGMDFDGDTFCVKSVKKLPEIAKEIRQHHIKPTTYKPDKVAVQGTLAEVALRSTENQIGLITYYLATAWATGHHQYIAGLAQEVQVAVDRLKSDLSHDQAFLDEVGKSLPKLDWLIDRKKQGVYGSYYDSKQRCKMPARTLVAGGEYNDPISFLIQSVNAIWQPVDLHERTLLEFRELFVKPSEILYKRAITRRDEYTSKIREAMKLSSDRESRKKILRAAVEWAKGLGEKLREKSEKTAQTCSAAMWQASHNGDHGTASVVFNMFLPEVCDRLHENQLMRLQVVGAQYGELASTKWTGNGEHACISIVVSQREQDGRYQIEVVRNSRKKPYLLGLVAKDSAKVIVGEYVASLTTQQKTIVCELVAA
;
A
#
# COMPACT_ATOMS: atom_id res chain seq x y z
N LYS A 1 -9.93 -18.11 -10.21
CA LYS A 1 -10.90 -17.10 -9.76
C LYS A 1 -10.13 -15.88 -9.26
N ARG A 2 -10.49 -14.63 -9.61
CA ARG A 2 -9.74 -13.45 -9.14
C ARG A 2 -10.60 -12.55 -8.25
N SER A 3 -10.07 -12.12 -7.10
CA SER A 3 -10.66 -11.01 -6.33
C SER A 3 -10.27 -9.68 -6.98
N VAL A 4 -11.26 -8.86 -7.33
CA VAL A 4 -11.07 -7.54 -7.95
C VAL A 4 -11.54 -6.46 -6.99
N LYS A 5 -10.62 -5.55 -6.67
CA LYS A 5 -10.92 -4.35 -5.88
C LYS A 5 -11.81 -3.43 -6.70
N THR A 6 -12.91 -3.01 -6.09
CA THR A 6 -13.77 -2.01 -6.69
C THR A 6 -13.11 -0.64 -6.72
N SER A 7 -13.74 0.27 -7.45
CA SER A 7 -13.38 1.68 -7.54
C SER A 7 -14.63 2.52 -7.39
N TYR A 8 -14.44 3.82 -7.12
CA TYR A 8 -15.54 4.80 -7.08
C TYR A 8 -16.42 4.76 -8.35
N THR A 9 -15.88 4.35 -9.50
CA THR A 9 -16.62 4.21 -10.75
C THR A 9 -17.70 3.13 -10.73
N VAL A 10 -17.69 2.23 -9.73
CA VAL A 10 -18.78 1.27 -9.49
C VAL A 10 -19.89 1.96 -8.70
N TRP A 11 -19.53 2.69 -7.65
CA TRP A 11 -20.46 3.21 -6.65
C TRP A 11 -21.06 4.57 -6.99
N GLN A 12 -20.40 5.34 -7.85
CA GLN A 12 -20.81 6.71 -8.16
C GLN A 12 -22.24 6.81 -8.69
N TRP A 13 -22.76 5.74 -9.31
CA TRP A 13 -24.06 5.71 -9.98
C TRP A 13 -25.27 5.50 -9.09
N PHE A 14 -25.06 5.12 -7.82
CA PHE A 14 -26.12 4.70 -6.91
C PHE A 14 -26.51 5.79 -5.93
N SER A 15 -27.69 5.67 -5.32
CA SER A 15 -28.08 6.61 -4.27
C SER A 15 -27.24 6.45 -3.01
N GLN A 16 -27.20 7.50 -2.17
CA GLN A 16 -26.62 7.41 -0.83
C GLN A 16 -27.31 6.36 0.04
N GLN A 17 -28.60 6.10 -0.18
CA GLN A 17 -29.35 5.06 0.55
C GLN A 17 -28.79 3.67 0.22
N ALA A 18 -28.57 3.37 -1.06
CA ALA A 18 -27.97 2.11 -1.48
C ALA A 18 -26.54 1.95 -0.93
N ILE A 19 -25.73 3.01 -0.98
CA ILE A 19 -24.38 2.99 -0.37
C ILE A 19 -24.44 2.79 1.14
N ALA A 20 -25.33 3.48 1.85
CA ALA A 20 -25.50 3.38 3.30
C ALA A 20 -25.91 1.97 3.74
N HIS A 21 -26.74 1.29 2.95
CA HIS A 21 -27.23 -0.05 3.29
C HIS A 21 -26.23 -1.15 2.88
N ASP A 22 -25.72 -1.11 1.65
CA ASP A 22 -24.99 -2.23 1.07
C ASP A 22 -23.46 -2.11 1.21
N VAL A 23 -22.93 -0.89 1.27
CA VAL A 23 -21.48 -0.62 1.21
C VAL A 23 -20.92 -0.19 2.56
N LEU A 24 -21.62 0.72 3.23
CA LEU A 24 -21.15 1.36 4.45
C LEU A 24 -20.92 0.38 5.61
N PRO A 25 -21.78 -0.64 5.90
CA PRO A 25 -21.55 -1.52 7.05
C PRO A 25 -20.22 -2.28 6.98
N ILE A 26 -19.86 -2.77 5.79
CA ILE A 26 -18.57 -3.42 5.56
C ILE A 26 -17.45 -2.40 5.68
N THR A 27 -17.63 -1.20 5.10
CA THR A 27 -16.63 -0.12 5.15
C THR A 27 -16.31 0.26 6.59
N GLN A 28 -17.32 0.45 7.44
CA GLN A 28 -17.19 0.81 8.85
C GLN A 28 -16.46 -0.30 9.63
N LEU A 29 -16.87 -1.55 9.47
CA LEU A 29 -16.22 -2.68 10.12
C LEU A 29 -14.72 -2.76 9.76
N LYS A 30 -14.37 -2.56 8.48
CA LYS A 30 -12.97 -2.55 8.03
C LYS A 30 -12.20 -1.34 8.59
N ALA A 31 -12.83 -0.17 8.64
CA ALA A 31 -12.24 1.05 9.20
C ALA A 31 -11.96 0.92 10.70
N GLU A 32 -12.93 0.41 11.47
CA GLU A 32 -12.80 0.17 12.91
C GLU A 32 -11.74 -0.88 13.21
N THR A 33 -11.68 -1.96 12.42
CA THR A 33 -10.63 -2.97 12.51
C THR A 33 -9.25 -2.35 12.26
N LEU A 34 -9.14 -1.45 11.28
CA LEU A 34 -7.90 -0.75 10.99
C LEU A 34 -7.47 0.17 12.14
N VAL A 35 -8.42 0.87 12.79
CA VAL A 35 -8.17 1.69 13.97
C VAL A 35 -7.71 0.84 15.15
N ALA A 36 -8.41 -0.27 15.43
CA ALA A 36 -8.05 -1.17 16.54
C ALA A 36 -6.63 -1.73 16.39
N ALA A 37 -6.24 -2.09 15.16
CA ALA A 37 -4.92 -2.62 14.86
C ALA A 37 -3.78 -1.59 15.02
N GLN A 38 -4.05 -0.28 15.06
CA GLN A 38 -3.00 0.73 15.21
C GLN A 38 -2.26 0.66 16.56
N SER A 39 -2.87 0.02 17.56
CA SER A 39 -2.25 -0.20 18.87
C SER A 39 -1.06 -1.17 18.84
N ASP A 40 -0.95 -1.99 17.79
CA ASP A 40 0.13 -2.96 17.61
C ASP A 40 0.60 -2.93 16.16
N VAL A 41 1.81 -2.40 15.93
CA VAL A 41 2.39 -2.24 14.59
C VAL A 41 2.53 -3.58 13.84
N LYS A 42 2.74 -4.71 14.53
CA LYS A 42 2.81 -6.04 13.89
C LYS A 42 1.42 -6.45 13.40
N GLN A 43 0.39 -6.28 14.23
CA GLN A 43 -1.00 -6.54 13.83
C GLN A 43 -1.45 -5.61 12.71
N LEU A 44 -1.13 -4.31 12.80
CA LEU A 44 -1.40 -3.32 11.76
C LEU A 44 -0.81 -3.77 10.43
N CYS A 45 0.44 -4.20 10.42
CA CYS A 45 1.12 -4.67 9.22
C CYS A 45 0.49 -5.93 8.63
N GLN A 46 0.22 -6.94 9.46
CA GLN A 46 -0.45 -8.16 9.01
C GLN A 46 -1.82 -7.85 8.38
N LEU A 47 -2.60 -6.97 9.01
CA LEU A 47 -3.90 -6.53 8.52
C LEU A 47 -3.79 -5.82 7.16
N VAL A 48 -2.88 -4.83 7.04
CA VAL A 48 -2.74 -4.06 5.79
C VAL A 48 -2.07 -4.85 4.67
N GLN A 49 -1.31 -5.91 4.94
CA GLN A 49 -0.68 -6.76 3.94
C GLN A 49 -1.64 -7.81 3.39
N THR A 50 -2.25 -8.58 4.28
CA THR A 50 -3.12 -9.70 3.90
C THR A 50 -4.44 -9.25 3.29
N GLU A 51 -4.88 -8.02 3.61
CA GLU A 51 -6.24 -7.56 3.30
C GLU A 51 -7.32 -8.51 3.83
N GLN A 52 -7.00 -9.35 4.81
CA GLN A 52 -7.96 -10.20 5.49
C GLN A 52 -8.65 -9.34 6.57
N TRP A 53 -9.41 -8.35 6.12
CA TRP A 53 -10.08 -7.39 6.98
C TRP A 53 -11.12 -8.06 7.87
N VAL A 54 -11.83 -9.06 7.32
CA VAL A 54 -12.90 -9.82 7.96
C VAL A 54 -13.08 -11.14 7.18
N LYS A 55 -13.39 -12.27 7.82
CA LYS A 55 -13.72 -13.59 7.19
C LYS A 55 -14.94 -13.59 6.23
N VAL A 56 -15.51 -12.41 5.93
CA VAL A 56 -16.74 -12.23 5.14
C VAL A 56 -16.45 -12.18 3.63
N ASP A 57 -15.21 -11.84 3.25
CA ASP A 57 -14.71 -11.97 1.89
C ASP A 57 -14.00 -13.34 1.74
N GLU A 58 -14.27 -14.04 0.64
CA GLU A 58 -13.65 -15.33 0.33
C GLU A 58 -12.12 -15.20 0.27
N PRO A 59 -11.37 -16.25 0.64
CA PRO A 59 -9.91 -16.20 0.68
C PRO A 59 -9.34 -15.75 -0.67
N GLU A 60 -8.46 -14.75 -0.62
CA GLU A 60 -7.79 -14.19 -1.78
C GLU A 60 -6.60 -15.07 -2.18
N GLU A 61 -6.49 -15.40 -3.46
CA GLU A 61 -5.26 -15.99 -4.02
C GLU A 61 -4.17 -14.93 -4.18
N GLU A 62 -2.91 -15.39 -4.06
CA GLU A 62 -1.69 -14.59 -4.01
C GLU A 62 -1.64 -13.48 -5.07
N ARG A 63 -1.42 -12.24 -4.61
CA ARG A 63 -1.30 -11.07 -5.48
C ARG A 63 0.14 -10.86 -5.94
N GLU A 64 0.29 -10.27 -7.12
CA GLU A 64 1.49 -9.48 -7.45
C GLU A 64 1.57 -8.27 -6.50
N GLU A 65 2.16 -8.48 -5.33
CA GLU A 65 2.53 -7.39 -4.44
C GLU A 65 3.51 -6.45 -5.17
N GLU A 66 3.28 -5.13 -5.06
CA GLU A 66 4.29 -4.16 -5.46
C GLU A 66 5.63 -4.54 -4.81
N ALA A 67 6.74 -4.46 -5.55
CA ALA A 67 8.05 -4.91 -5.08
C ALA A 67 8.46 -4.36 -3.70
N ASP A 68 7.99 -3.15 -3.35
CA ASP A 68 8.22 -2.52 -2.04
C ASP A 68 7.38 -3.13 -0.90
N GLY A 69 6.18 -3.66 -1.21
CA GLY A 69 5.34 -4.39 -0.25
C GLY A 69 5.99 -5.72 0.15
N LYS A 70 6.62 -6.40 -0.81
CA LYS A 70 7.41 -7.62 -0.56
C LYS A 70 8.59 -7.38 0.38
N ILE A 71 9.32 -6.27 0.19
CA ILE A 71 10.44 -5.90 1.07
C ILE A 71 9.96 -5.72 2.50
N LEU A 72 8.90 -4.93 2.71
CA LEU A 72 8.36 -4.71 4.06
C LEU A 72 7.83 -6.01 4.68
N SER A 73 7.14 -6.85 3.90
CA SER A 73 6.65 -8.17 4.35
C SER A 73 7.79 -9.06 4.83
N GLU A 74 8.87 -9.17 4.05
CA GLU A 74 10.05 -9.93 4.44
C GLU A 74 10.73 -9.33 5.67
N ILE A 75 10.88 -8.01 5.77
CA ILE A 75 11.43 -7.38 6.98
C ILE A 75 10.61 -7.78 8.21
N LEU A 76 9.29 -7.58 8.17
CA LEU A 76 8.44 -7.81 9.34
C LEU A 76 8.32 -9.28 9.72
N LYS A 77 8.39 -10.18 8.74
CA LYS A 77 8.42 -11.63 8.97
C LYS A 77 9.68 -12.08 9.72
N ASN A 78 10.82 -11.48 9.38
CA ASN A 78 12.12 -11.84 9.96
C ASN A 78 12.49 -10.97 11.18
N ASP A 79 11.84 -9.82 11.38
CA ASP A 79 12.05 -8.91 12.52
C ASP A 79 11.32 -9.37 13.78
N ILE A 80 11.72 -10.55 14.28
CA ILE A 80 11.11 -11.22 15.43
C ILE A 80 11.09 -10.28 16.65
N TYR A 81 12.18 -9.53 16.87
CA TYR A 81 12.36 -8.63 18.00
C TYR A 81 11.86 -7.19 17.76
N GLY A 82 11.38 -6.86 16.55
CA GLY A 82 10.88 -5.52 16.23
C GLY A 82 11.97 -4.44 16.13
N GLN A 83 13.21 -4.83 15.80
CA GLN A 83 14.39 -3.99 15.72
C GLN A 83 14.30 -2.88 14.68
N LEU A 84 13.47 -3.04 13.65
CA LEU A 84 13.29 -2.06 12.56
C LEU A 84 11.92 -1.39 12.56
N LEU A 85 11.06 -1.62 13.55
CA LEU A 85 9.70 -1.06 13.58
C LEU A 85 9.67 0.48 13.58
N GLU A 86 10.70 1.11 14.18
CA GLU A 86 10.88 2.57 14.23
C GLU A 86 11.86 3.09 13.17
N HIS A 87 12.32 2.21 12.26
CA HIS A 87 13.27 2.59 11.22
C HIS A 87 12.57 3.49 10.16
N PRO A 88 13.14 4.64 9.77
CA PRO A 88 12.56 5.58 8.79
C PRO A 88 11.96 4.95 7.53
N TYR A 89 12.66 3.98 6.94
CA TYR A 89 12.14 3.23 5.79
C TYR A 89 10.87 2.45 6.12
N VAL A 90 10.89 1.71 7.24
CA VAL A 90 9.83 0.78 7.64
C VAL A 90 8.60 1.59 8.03
N VAL A 91 8.74 2.58 8.92
CA VAL A 91 7.67 3.49 9.34
C VAL A 91 6.98 4.10 8.12
N ARG A 92 7.76 4.69 7.20
CA ARG A 92 7.20 5.30 5.99
C ARG A 92 6.45 4.29 5.11
N LYS A 93 6.94 3.06 4.98
CA LYS A 93 6.27 2.02 4.20
C LYS A 93 4.97 1.57 4.85
N ILE A 94 4.94 1.47 6.18
CA ILE A 94 3.72 1.15 6.93
C ILE A 94 2.70 2.28 6.77
N GLU A 95 3.11 3.54 6.96
CA GLU A 95 2.25 4.72 6.73
C GLU A 95 1.69 4.74 5.30
N ASP A 96 2.52 4.47 4.28
CA ASP A 96 2.09 4.40 2.88
C ASP A 96 1.07 3.27 2.64
N LEU A 97 1.24 2.09 3.28
CA LEU A 97 0.27 1.01 3.20
C LEU A 97 -1.04 1.42 3.85
N VAL A 98 -1.02 1.86 5.11
CA VAL A 98 -2.23 2.28 5.85
C VAL A 98 -2.98 3.38 5.09
N ARG A 99 -2.26 4.37 4.57
CA ARG A 99 -2.83 5.43 3.72
C ARG A 99 -3.59 4.87 2.52
N ARG A 100 -3.01 3.91 1.78
CA ARG A 100 -3.68 3.28 0.63
C ARG A 100 -4.95 2.54 1.06
N ARG A 101 -4.97 1.98 2.28
CA ARG A 101 -6.16 1.30 2.83
C ARG A 101 -7.27 2.28 3.11
N TRP A 102 -6.98 3.38 3.79
CA TRP A 102 -7.95 4.46 3.98
C TRP A 102 -8.46 5.05 2.67
N LEU A 103 -7.59 5.26 1.68
CA LEU A 103 -8.01 5.68 0.34
C LEU A 103 -8.93 4.66 -0.34
N THR A 104 -8.65 3.36 -0.18
CA THR A 104 -9.50 2.28 -0.71
C THR A 104 -10.86 2.30 -0.04
N LEU A 105 -10.93 2.38 1.28
CA LEU A 105 -12.20 2.47 2.02
C LEU A 105 -12.99 3.71 1.59
N ALA A 106 -12.35 4.88 1.54
CA ALA A 106 -13.01 6.14 1.20
C ALA A 106 -13.53 6.20 -0.24
N THR A 107 -12.86 5.56 -1.20
CA THR A 107 -13.22 5.66 -2.63
C THR A 107 -13.92 4.41 -3.18
N SER A 108 -13.88 3.28 -2.49
CA SER A 108 -14.42 2.01 -3.00
C SER A 108 -15.18 1.19 -1.95
N GLY A 109 -15.25 1.66 -0.70
CA GLY A 109 -15.91 0.95 0.40
C GLY A 109 -15.23 -0.34 0.82
N GLY A 110 -14.06 -0.65 0.24
CA GLY A 110 -13.33 -1.88 0.51
C GLY A 110 -14.08 -3.14 0.08
N ILE A 111 -15.06 -3.05 -0.83
CA ILE A 111 -15.76 -4.22 -1.36
C ILE A 111 -14.99 -4.80 -2.54
N ASN A 112 -14.90 -6.12 -2.57
CA ASN A 112 -14.30 -6.89 -3.67
C ASN A 112 -15.37 -7.62 -4.47
N PHE A 113 -15.17 -7.71 -5.79
CA PHE A 113 -15.97 -8.56 -6.69
C PHE A 113 -15.17 -9.79 -7.07
N SER A 114 -15.85 -10.90 -7.35
CA SER A 114 -15.20 -12.05 -7.98
C SER A 114 -15.18 -11.85 -9.48
N SER A 115 -14.03 -12.10 -10.11
CA SER A 115 -13.82 -11.93 -11.53
C SER A 115 -13.44 -13.25 -12.21
N PHE A 116 -14.03 -13.44 -13.38
CA PHE A 116 -14.05 -14.68 -14.15
C PHE A 116 -13.72 -14.41 -15.60
N MET A 117 -12.90 -15.25 -16.21
CA MET A 117 -12.61 -15.15 -17.64
C MET A 117 -13.83 -15.53 -18.46
N ALA A 118 -14.22 -14.68 -19.40
CA ALA A 118 -15.39 -14.92 -20.24
C ALA A 118 -15.14 -16.06 -21.22
N GLN A 119 -16.15 -16.89 -21.43
CA GLN A 119 -16.17 -18.00 -22.38
C GLN A 119 -17.52 -18.01 -23.13
N PRO A 120 -17.54 -18.36 -24.42
CA PRO A 120 -18.77 -18.34 -25.20
C PRO A 120 -19.67 -19.54 -24.85
N CYS A 121 -20.98 -19.31 -24.72
CA CYS A 121 -21.99 -20.35 -24.66
C CYS A 121 -23.30 -19.82 -25.27
N PRO A 122 -23.58 -20.11 -26.56
CA PRO A 122 -24.77 -19.60 -27.26
C PRO A 122 -26.11 -20.08 -26.69
N GLU A 123 -26.11 -21.15 -25.89
CA GLU A 123 -27.33 -21.72 -25.31
C GLU A 123 -27.91 -20.90 -24.15
N LEU A 124 -27.13 -19.99 -23.58
CA LEU A 124 -27.58 -19.10 -22.51
C LEU A 124 -28.51 -18.02 -23.05
N GLY A 125 -29.58 -17.75 -22.29
CA GLY A 125 -30.54 -16.71 -22.62
C GLY A 125 -30.06 -15.30 -22.27
N LYS A 126 -30.99 -14.34 -22.41
CA LYS A 126 -30.77 -12.93 -22.10
C LYS A 126 -30.37 -12.75 -20.63
N LEU A 127 -29.23 -12.08 -20.39
CA LEU A 127 -28.68 -11.85 -19.04
C LEU A 127 -28.56 -13.12 -18.19
N GLU A 128 -28.31 -14.25 -18.85
CA GLU A 128 -27.96 -15.51 -18.23
C GLU A 128 -26.47 -15.78 -18.38
N MET A 129 -25.88 -16.32 -17.32
CA MET A 129 -24.48 -16.73 -17.30
C MET A 129 -24.35 -18.09 -16.62
N CYS A 130 -23.26 -18.79 -16.87
CA CYS A 130 -22.89 -19.99 -16.11
C CYS A 130 -21.50 -19.80 -15.51
N ILE A 131 -21.45 -19.70 -14.19
CA ILE A 131 -20.22 -19.73 -13.38
C ILE A 131 -20.32 -20.99 -12.50
N PRO A 132 -19.66 -22.09 -12.88
CA PRO A 132 -19.84 -23.40 -12.24
C PRO A 132 -19.52 -23.40 -10.74
N GLU A 133 -18.55 -22.58 -10.33
CA GLU A 133 -18.09 -22.49 -8.93
C GLU A 133 -18.95 -21.58 -8.04
N LEU A 134 -19.89 -20.82 -8.60
CA LEU A 134 -20.81 -19.99 -7.82
C LEU A 134 -22.18 -20.67 -7.71
N PRO A 135 -22.91 -20.51 -6.60
CA PRO A 135 -24.30 -20.94 -6.49
C PRO A 135 -25.18 -20.38 -7.62
N GLN A 136 -26.22 -21.12 -7.99
CA GLN A 136 -27.25 -20.58 -8.88
C GLN A 136 -27.99 -19.43 -8.20
N GLY A 137 -28.42 -18.45 -8.99
CA GLY A 137 -29.14 -17.28 -8.49
C GLY A 137 -28.70 -15.98 -9.17
N GLU A 138 -29.13 -14.85 -8.63
CA GLU A 138 -28.88 -13.53 -9.21
C GLU A 138 -27.62 -12.87 -8.65
N TYR A 139 -26.93 -12.16 -9.54
CA TYR A 139 -25.69 -11.44 -9.26
C TYR A 139 -25.72 -10.06 -9.93
N VAL A 140 -25.21 -9.05 -9.23
CA VAL A 140 -24.79 -7.80 -9.86
C VAL A 140 -23.51 -8.09 -10.65
N GLY A 141 -23.54 -7.83 -11.95
CA GLY A 141 -22.46 -8.13 -12.88
C GLY A 141 -22.07 -6.93 -13.74
N PHE A 142 -20.77 -6.77 -14.00
CA PHE A 142 -20.24 -5.73 -14.89
C PHE A 142 -18.85 -6.09 -15.43
N ARG A 143 -18.38 -5.32 -16.42
CA ARG A 143 -16.99 -5.32 -16.91
C ARG A 143 -16.37 -3.94 -16.75
N TYR A 144 -15.05 -3.89 -16.53
CA TYR A 144 -14.29 -2.64 -16.59
C TYR A 144 -13.84 -2.31 -18.03
N PRO A 145 -13.76 -1.02 -18.41
CA PRO A 145 -14.20 0.15 -17.64
C PRO A 145 -15.72 0.29 -17.57
N ILE A 146 -16.25 0.82 -16.46
CA ILE A 146 -17.66 1.19 -16.33
C ILE A 146 -17.84 2.57 -16.95
N ARG A 147 -18.62 2.64 -18.02
CA ARG A 147 -18.83 3.83 -18.85
C ARG A 147 -20.12 4.54 -18.48
N ASP A 148 -21.12 3.77 -18.08
CA ASP A 148 -22.46 4.25 -17.70
C ASP A 148 -23.00 3.37 -16.57
N ARG A 149 -23.98 3.86 -15.80
CA ARG A 149 -24.70 3.07 -14.80
C ARG A 149 -25.30 1.78 -15.39
N ASN A 150 -25.68 1.81 -16.66
CA ASN A 150 -26.27 0.69 -17.38
C ASN A 150 -25.26 -0.43 -17.69
N ASP A 151 -23.96 -0.21 -17.49
CA ASP A 151 -22.97 -1.30 -17.58
C ASP A 151 -23.05 -2.25 -16.36
N LEU A 152 -23.77 -1.86 -15.30
CA LEU A 152 -24.09 -2.73 -14.16
C LEU A 152 -25.47 -3.34 -14.35
N GLN A 153 -25.53 -4.66 -14.38
CA GLN A 153 -26.75 -5.40 -14.66
C GLN A 153 -26.97 -6.55 -13.67
N ILE A 154 -28.21 -7.03 -13.60
CA ILE A 154 -28.53 -8.27 -12.88
C ILE A 154 -28.41 -9.45 -13.84
N TRP A 155 -27.52 -10.37 -13.52
CA TRP A 155 -27.28 -11.60 -14.26
C TRP A 155 -27.75 -12.81 -13.47
N THR A 156 -28.40 -13.74 -14.15
CA THR A 156 -28.84 -15.01 -13.55
C THR A 156 -27.80 -16.09 -13.81
N ASN A 157 -27.15 -16.56 -12.74
CA ASN A 157 -26.25 -17.71 -12.81
C ASN A 157 -27.06 -19.01 -12.89
N LYS A 158 -26.91 -19.75 -13.99
CA LYS A 158 -27.48 -21.09 -14.21
C LYS A 158 -26.35 -22.07 -14.46
N HIS A 159 -26.43 -23.26 -13.89
CA HIS A 159 -25.45 -24.30 -14.22
C HIS A 159 -25.88 -25.07 -15.45
N ILE A 160 -24.98 -25.17 -16.42
CA ILE A 160 -25.15 -25.99 -17.61
C ILE A 160 -24.33 -27.27 -17.44
N LYS A 161 -24.95 -28.41 -17.71
CA LYS A 161 -24.27 -29.71 -17.62
C LYS A 161 -23.09 -29.76 -18.59
N GLY A 162 -21.91 -30.13 -18.09
CA GLY A 162 -20.68 -30.20 -18.88
C GLY A 162 -19.81 -28.95 -18.82
N LEU A 163 -20.33 -27.82 -18.32
CA LEU A 163 -19.53 -26.62 -18.05
C LEU A 163 -19.04 -26.67 -16.59
N ASN A 164 -17.78 -27.03 -16.39
CA ASN A 164 -17.21 -27.25 -15.05
C ASN A 164 -15.83 -26.59 -14.85
N GLN A 165 -15.36 -25.80 -15.81
CA GLN A 165 -14.08 -25.13 -15.69
C GLN A 165 -14.13 -24.06 -14.60
N GLN A 166 -13.15 -24.09 -13.69
CA GLN A 166 -13.02 -23.10 -12.63
C GLN A 166 -12.42 -21.80 -13.17
N GLY A 167 -12.77 -20.68 -12.54
CA GLY A 167 -12.31 -19.36 -12.93
C GLY A 167 -12.89 -18.81 -14.24
N THR A 168 -13.87 -19.50 -14.84
CA THR A 168 -14.54 -19.08 -16.07
C THR A 168 -16.00 -18.72 -15.86
N MET A 169 -16.48 -17.79 -16.67
CA MET A 169 -17.90 -17.48 -16.84
C MET A 169 -18.28 -17.74 -18.28
N TYR A 170 -19.29 -18.58 -18.49
CA TYR A 170 -19.89 -18.79 -19.80
C TYR A 170 -21.06 -17.84 -20.00
N VAL A 171 -21.17 -17.26 -21.19
CA VAL A 171 -22.22 -16.28 -21.54
C VAL A 171 -22.51 -16.32 -23.04
N ASN A 172 -23.72 -15.94 -23.42
CA ASN A 172 -24.08 -15.78 -24.82
C ASN A 172 -23.19 -14.69 -25.48
N PRO A 173 -22.54 -14.98 -26.63
CA PRO A 173 -21.68 -14.01 -27.33
C PRO A 173 -22.32 -12.66 -27.66
N ASP A 174 -23.59 -12.66 -28.04
CA ASP A 174 -24.28 -11.42 -28.40
C ASP A 174 -24.63 -10.62 -27.15
N GLU A 175 -25.08 -11.26 -26.08
CA GLU A 175 -25.32 -10.60 -24.78
C GLU A 175 -24.03 -10.03 -24.18
N ALA A 176 -22.91 -10.77 -24.26
CA ALA A 176 -21.60 -10.32 -23.82
C ALA A 176 -21.16 -9.03 -24.54
N ARG A 177 -21.34 -8.98 -25.86
CA ARG A 177 -21.05 -7.79 -26.67
C ARG A 177 -21.98 -6.63 -26.31
N ASP A 178 -23.28 -6.91 -26.25
CA ASP A 178 -24.33 -5.92 -26.18
C ASP A 178 -24.47 -5.24 -24.82
N TYR A 179 -24.24 -5.96 -23.73
CA TYR A 179 -24.37 -5.42 -22.37
C TYR A 179 -23.03 -5.06 -21.74
N CYS A 180 -21.93 -5.64 -22.21
CA CYS A 180 -20.64 -5.50 -21.54
C CYS A 180 -19.50 -5.06 -22.46
N GLY A 181 -19.76 -4.90 -23.78
CA GLY A 181 -18.70 -4.62 -24.76
C GLY A 181 -17.66 -5.74 -24.85
N MET A 182 -18.02 -6.95 -24.40
CA MET A 182 -17.13 -8.06 -24.12
C MET A 182 -16.89 -8.96 -25.32
N ASP A 183 -15.65 -9.43 -25.45
CA ASP A 183 -15.28 -10.53 -26.34
C ASP A 183 -14.55 -11.63 -25.52
N PHE A 184 -13.90 -12.57 -26.20
CA PHE A 184 -13.40 -13.80 -25.58
C PHE A 184 -11.88 -13.95 -25.74
N ASP A 185 -11.15 -12.84 -25.86
CA ASP A 185 -9.68 -12.81 -26.05
C ASP A 185 -8.88 -12.72 -24.74
N GLY A 186 -9.57 -12.85 -23.59
CA GLY A 186 -8.99 -12.73 -22.25
C GLY A 186 -9.78 -11.82 -21.32
N ASP A 187 -10.88 -11.23 -21.81
CA ASP A 187 -11.80 -10.43 -21.01
C ASP A 187 -12.29 -11.14 -19.75
N THR A 188 -12.49 -10.36 -18.70
CA THR A 188 -13.00 -10.84 -17.42
C THR A 188 -14.23 -10.08 -16.98
N PHE A 189 -15.11 -10.78 -16.27
CA PHE A 189 -16.40 -10.29 -15.83
C PHE A 189 -16.51 -10.35 -14.31
N CYS A 190 -16.89 -9.23 -13.69
CA CYS A 190 -16.96 -9.07 -12.25
C CYS A 190 -18.39 -9.31 -11.75
N VAL A 191 -18.55 -10.11 -10.69
CA VAL A 191 -19.84 -10.43 -10.07
C VAL A 191 -19.82 -10.34 -8.55
N LYS A 192 -20.97 -9.96 -7.98
CA LYS A 192 -21.28 -10.05 -6.55
C LYS A 192 -22.75 -10.44 -6.38
N SER A 193 -23.06 -11.34 -5.44
CA SER A 193 -24.44 -11.78 -5.22
C SER A 193 -25.35 -10.62 -4.83
N VAL A 194 -26.56 -10.57 -5.39
CA VAL A 194 -27.57 -9.56 -5.01
C VAL A 194 -27.96 -9.63 -3.54
N LYS A 195 -27.78 -10.80 -2.90
CA LYS A 195 -28.01 -10.95 -1.44
C LYS A 195 -27.06 -10.11 -0.60
N LYS A 196 -25.86 -9.81 -1.13
CA LYS A 196 -24.88 -8.94 -0.48
C LYS A 196 -25.07 -7.47 -0.85
N LEU A 197 -25.83 -7.17 -1.90
CA LEU A 197 -26.05 -5.82 -2.43
C LEU A 197 -27.55 -5.60 -2.78
N PRO A 198 -28.49 -5.78 -1.82
CA PRO A 198 -29.92 -5.77 -2.10
C PRO A 198 -30.47 -4.42 -2.59
N GLU A 199 -30.05 -3.29 -2.02
CA GLU A 199 -30.56 -1.96 -2.42
C GLU A 199 -29.95 -1.51 -3.76
N ILE A 200 -28.67 -1.81 -4.00
CA ILE A 200 -28.03 -1.65 -5.31
C ILE A 200 -28.77 -2.48 -6.36
N ALA A 201 -29.06 -3.75 -6.08
CA ALA A 201 -29.78 -4.60 -7.03
C ALA A 201 -31.19 -4.09 -7.31
N LYS A 202 -31.86 -3.49 -6.33
CA LYS A 202 -33.15 -2.84 -6.50
C LYS A 202 -33.07 -1.61 -7.40
N GLU A 203 -32.07 -0.75 -7.25
CA GLU A 203 -31.85 0.39 -8.15
C GLU A 203 -31.52 -0.04 -9.58
N ILE A 204 -30.70 -1.09 -9.76
CA ILE A 204 -30.42 -1.65 -11.10
C ILE A 204 -31.71 -2.12 -11.76
N ARG A 205 -32.60 -2.80 -11.02
CA ARG A 205 -33.90 -3.25 -11.55
C ARG A 205 -34.81 -2.10 -11.94
N GLN A 206 -34.78 -0.98 -11.22
CA GLN A 206 -35.56 0.22 -11.56
C GLN A 206 -35.07 0.92 -12.84
N HIS A 207 -33.80 0.72 -13.20
CA HIS A 207 -33.16 1.36 -14.35
C HIS A 207 -32.59 0.33 -15.34
N HIS A 208 -33.26 -0.82 -15.46
CA HIS A 208 -32.82 -1.93 -16.29
C HIS A 208 -32.91 -1.62 -17.79
N ILE A 209 -31.92 -0.87 -18.28
CA ILE A 209 -31.81 -0.38 -19.65
C ILE A 209 -30.51 -0.93 -20.23
N LYS A 210 -30.56 -1.40 -21.48
CA LYS A 210 -29.36 -1.82 -22.22
C LYS A 210 -28.45 -0.60 -22.43
N PRO A 211 -27.12 -0.72 -22.22
CA PRO A 211 -26.18 0.35 -22.54
C PRO A 211 -26.38 0.90 -23.96
N THR A 212 -26.34 2.21 -24.10
CA THR A 212 -26.46 2.90 -25.40
C THR A 212 -25.10 3.06 -26.08
N THR A 213 -24.01 2.84 -25.36
CA THR A 213 -22.65 2.86 -25.89
C THR A 213 -22.43 1.71 -26.86
N TYR A 214 -21.91 2.01 -28.05
CA TYR A 214 -21.62 1.00 -29.06
C TYR A 214 -20.10 0.91 -29.31
N LYS A 215 -19.65 -0.30 -29.64
CA LYS A 215 -18.27 -0.56 -30.06
C LYS A 215 -18.13 -0.17 -31.54
N PRO A 216 -17.28 0.82 -31.89
CA PRO A 216 -17.09 1.21 -33.28
C PRO A 216 -16.47 0.08 -34.10
N ASP A 217 -16.71 0.08 -35.40
CA ASP A 217 -16.02 -0.82 -36.32
C ASP A 217 -14.51 -0.57 -36.32
N LYS A 218 -13.74 -1.64 -36.47
CA LYS A 218 -12.27 -1.54 -36.51
C LYS A 218 -11.84 -0.92 -37.84
N VAL A 219 -11.11 0.19 -37.76
CA VAL A 219 -10.51 0.90 -38.89
C VAL A 219 -9.01 0.65 -38.88
N ALA A 220 -8.45 0.27 -40.03
CA ALA A 220 -7.01 0.02 -40.14
C ALA A 220 -6.21 1.29 -39.79
N VAL A 221 -5.24 1.15 -38.89
CA VAL A 221 -4.35 2.24 -38.47
C VAL A 221 -3.58 2.79 -39.66
N GLN A 222 -3.67 4.10 -39.89
CA GLN A 222 -2.97 4.79 -40.97
C GLN A 222 -1.65 5.41 -40.52
N GLY A 223 -0.79 5.76 -41.47
CA GLY A 223 0.47 6.48 -41.23
C GLY A 223 1.69 5.59 -40.94
N THR A 224 2.82 6.25 -40.73
CA THR A 224 4.11 5.63 -40.40
C THR A 224 4.16 5.18 -38.94
N LEU A 225 5.09 4.27 -38.62
CA LEU A 225 5.31 3.84 -37.23
C LEU A 225 5.60 5.02 -36.28
N ALA A 226 6.31 6.06 -36.76
CA ALA A 226 6.61 7.24 -35.96
C ALA A 226 5.34 8.06 -35.64
N GLU A 227 4.47 8.25 -36.62
CA GLU A 227 3.19 8.96 -36.44
C GLU A 227 2.24 8.16 -35.53
N VAL A 228 2.17 6.84 -35.71
CA VAL A 228 1.40 5.97 -34.81
C VAL A 228 1.94 6.02 -33.39
N ALA A 229 3.27 6.00 -33.21
CA ALA A 229 3.90 6.09 -31.90
C ALA A 229 3.58 7.44 -31.21
N LEU A 230 3.67 8.55 -31.93
CA LEU A 230 3.30 9.88 -31.41
C LEU A 230 1.82 9.91 -30.99
N ARG A 231 0.91 9.46 -31.85
CA ARG A 231 -0.54 9.41 -31.54
C ARG A 231 -0.85 8.48 -30.35
N SER A 232 -0.07 7.42 -30.16
CA SER A 232 -0.24 6.48 -29.05
C SER A 232 0.14 7.07 -27.69
N THR A 233 0.85 8.21 -27.65
CA THR A 233 1.16 8.92 -26.40
C THR A 233 -0.03 9.70 -25.83
N GLU A 234 -1.05 9.96 -26.65
CA GLU A 234 -2.25 10.70 -26.27
C GLU A 234 -3.25 9.79 -25.54
N ASN A 235 -3.04 9.56 -24.25
CA ASN A 235 -4.01 8.82 -23.42
C ASN A 235 -4.99 9.76 -22.72
N GLN A 236 -6.23 9.80 -23.19
CA GLN A 236 -7.31 10.60 -22.58
C GLN A 236 -8.25 9.81 -21.66
N ILE A 237 -8.08 8.50 -21.48
CA ILE A 237 -8.97 7.66 -20.63
C ILE A 237 -9.11 8.26 -19.22
N GLY A 238 -8.00 8.67 -18.62
CA GLY A 238 -7.99 9.25 -17.27
C GLY A 238 -8.70 10.61 -17.17
N LEU A 239 -8.72 11.39 -18.25
CA LEU A 239 -9.42 12.66 -18.32
C LEU A 239 -10.92 12.45 -18.54
N ILE A 240 -11.29 11.58 -19.49
CA ILE A 240 -12.70 11.27 -19.80
C ILE A 240 -13.38 10.64 -18.58
N THR A 241 -12.73 9.69 -17.90
CA THR A 241 -13.26 9.10 -16.65
C THR A 241 -13.33 10.10 -15.50
N TYR A 242 -12.46 11.11 -15.47
CA TYR A 242 -12.58 12.24 -14.53
C TYR A 242 -13.82 13.08 -14.85
N TYR A 243 -14.06 13.42 -16.11
CA TYR A 243 -15.24 14.15 -16.54
C TYR A 243 -16.51 13.36 -16.27
N LEU A 244 -16.52 12.06 -16.51
CA LEU A 244 -17.67 11.18 -16.26
C LEU A 244 -18.10 11.24 -14.78
N ALA A 245 -17.13 11.05 -13.87
CA ALA A 245 -17.40 11.11 -12.43
C ALA A 245 -17.85 12.50 -11.97
N THR A 246 -17.24 13.54 -12.54
CA THR A 246 -17.59 14.94 -12.23
C THR A 246 -18.98 15.29 -12.74
N ALA A 247 -19.31 14.94 -13.98
CA ALA A 247 -20.61 15.19 -14.59
C ALA A 247 -21.72 14.52 -13.79
N TRP A 248 -21.51 13.27 -13.37
CA TRP A 248 -22.47 12.57 -12.52
C TRP A 248 -22.63 13.21 -11.14
N ALA A 249 -21.52 13.43 -10.42
CA ALA A 249 -21.56 14.00 -9.07
C ALA A 249 -22.20 15.41 -9.03
N THR A 250 -22.08 16.17 -10.13
CA THR A 250 -22.53 17.57 -10.21
C THR A 250 -23.87 17.73 -10.94
N GLY A 251 -24.53 16.63 -11.33
CA GLY A 251 -25.84 16.66 -11.98
C GLY A 251 -25.84 17.02 -13.48
N HIS A 252 -24.67 17.11 -14.13
CA HIS A 252 -24.55 17.38 -15.58
C HIS A 252 -24.77 16.11 -16.41
N HIS A 253 -25.89 15.44 -16.20
CA HIS A 253 -26.19 14.12 -16.79
C HIS A 253 -26.29 14.14 -18.32
N GLN A 254 -26.51 15.31 -18.93
CA GLN A 254 -26.54 15.49 -20.38
C GLN A 254 -25.22 15.06 -21.07
N TYR A 255 -24.09 15.13 -20.35
CA TYR A 255 -22.79 14.77 -20.91
C TYR A 255 -22.45 13.28 -20.79
N ILE A 256 -23.19 12.49 -20.01
CA ILE A 256 -22.84 11.11 -19.68
C ILE A 256 -22.80 10.23 -20.92
N ALA A 257 -23.80 10.30 -21.81
CA ALA A 257 -23.84 9.46 -23.00
C ALA A 257 -22.66 9.73 -23.96
N GLY A 258 -22.31 11.00 -24.18
CA GLY A 258 -21.15 11.38 -25.00
C GLY A 258 -19.85 10.95 -24.35
N LEU A 259 -19.68 11.18 -23.04
CA LEU A 259 -18.49 10.75 -22.31
C LEU A 259 -18.32 9.22 -22.27
N ALA A 260 -19.42 8.47 -22.11
CA ALA A 260 -19.40 7.01 -22.15
C ALA A 260 -18.93 6.49 -23.52
N GLN A 261 -19.39 7.12 -24.61
CA GLN A 261 -18.91 6.82 -25.97
C GLN A 261 -17.43 7.16 -26.15
N GLU A 262 -16.97 8.29 -25.62
CA GLU A 262 -15.55 8.68 -25.68
C GLU A 262 -14.64 7.72 -24.89
N VAL A 263 -15.11 7.14 -23.78
CA VAL A 263 -14.37 6.05 -23.09
C VAL A 263 -14.25 4.82 -24.01
N GLN A 264 -15.31 4.45 -24.72
CA GLN A 264 -15.26 3.33 -25.67
C GLN A 264 -14.28 3.59 -26.82
N VAL A 265 -14.30 4.81 -27.37
CA VAL A 265 -13.33 5.23 -28.40
C VAL A 265 -11.90 5.16 -27.84
N ALA A 266 -11.68 5.63 -26.61
CA ALA A 266 -10.36 5.65 -25.99
C ALA A 266 -9.73 4.25 -25.83
N VAL A 267 -10.53 3.23 -25.48
CA VAL A 267 -10.03 1.86 -25.29
C VAL A 267 -9.73 1.16 -26.62
N ASP A 268 -10.42 1.53 -27.70
CA ASP A 268 -10.25 0.91 -29.01
C ASP A 268 -9.28 1.66 -29.94
N ARG A 269 -8.94 2.93 -29.64
CA ARG A 269 -8.08 3.78 -30.48
C ARG A 269 -6.66 3.27 -30.70
N LEU A 270 -6.09 2.47 -29.81
CA LEU A 270 -4.74 1.90 -30.06
C LEU A 270 -4.75 0.80 -31.13
N LYS A 271 -5.89 0.16 -31.35
CA LYS A 271 -6.07 -0.95 -32.30
C LYS A 271 -6.96 -0.58 -33.49
N SER A 272 -7.37 0.68 -33.58
CA SER A 272 -8.27 1.21 -34.60
C SER A 272 -7.96 2.69 -34.81
N ASP A 273 -8.00 3.19 -36.05
CA ASP A 273 -7.70 4.60 -36.38
C ASP A 273 -8.82 5.57 -35.95
N LEU A 274 -9.27 5.48 -34.70
CA LEU A 274 -10.31 6.32 -34.12
C LEU A 274 -9.70 7.59 -33.56
N SER A 275 -10.47 8.68 -33.57
CA SER A 275 -10.11 9.96 -32.96
C SER A 275 -11.20 10.38 -31.97
N HIS A 276 -10.80 11.09 -30.92
CA HIS A 276 -11.73 11.68 -29.98
C HIS A 276 -12.50 12.84 -30.61
N ASP A 277 -13.74 13.05 -30.19
CA ASP A 277 -14.42 14.32 -30.41
C ASP A 277 -13.82 15.40 -29.49
N GLN A 278 -12.72 16.02 -29.96
CA GLN A 278 -12.01 17.02 -29.17
C GLN A 278 -12.86 18.26 -28.91
N ALA A 279 -13.78 18.63 -29.82
CA ALA A 279 -14.67 19.77 -29.63
C ALA A 279 -15.64 19.51 -28.47
N PHE A 280 -16.23 18.32 -28.42
CA PHE A 280 -17.05 17.88 -27.30
C PHE A 280 -16.27 17.84 -25.98
N LEU A 281 -15.07 17.25 -25.96
CA LEU A 281 -14.26 17.17 -24.74
C LEU A 281 -13.81 18.54 -24.22
N ASP A 282 -13.53 19.48 -25.13
CA ASP A 282 -13.20 20.87 -24.78
C ASP A 282 -14.42 21.63 -24.23
N GLU A 283 -15.61 21.38 -24.77
CA GLU A 283 -16.86 21.92 -24.23
C GLU A 283 -17.11 21.40 -22.82
N VAL A 284 -17.07 20.08 -22.63
CA VAL A 284 -17.25 19.43 -21.32
C VAL A 284 -16.25 19.96 -20.31
N GLY A 285 -14.97 20.09 -20.71
CA GLY A 285 -13.91 20.60 -19.83
C GLY A 285 -14.11 22.05 -19.39
N LYS A 286 -14.79 22.88 -20.20
CA LYS A 286 -15.15 24.27 -19.84
C LYS A 286 -16.40 24.33 -18.96
N SER A 287 -17.34 23.41 -19.17
CA SER A 287 -18.64 23.39 -18.48
C SER A 287 -18.58 22.75 -17.10
N LEU A 288 -17.74 21.72 -16.90
CA LEU A 288 -17.72 20.98 -15.64
C LEU A 288 -16.89 21.68 -14.56
N PRO A 289 -17.38 21.73 -13.31
CA PRO A 289 -16.60 22.23 -12.18
C PRO A 289 -15.46 21.27 -11.81
N LYS A 290 -14.63 21.66 -10.84
CA LYS A 290 -13.64 20.76 -10.26
C LYS A 290 -14.25 19.97 -9.12
N LEU A 291 -14.00 18.65 -9.10
CA LEU A 291 -14.45 17.79 -8.01
C LEU A 291 -13.32 17.62 -6.98
N ASP A 292 -13.50 18.21 -5.80
CA ASP A 292 -12.46 18.33 -4.78
C ASP A 292 -11.86 16.98 -4.38
N TRP A 293 -12.69 16.01 -4.00
CA TRP A 293 -12.19 14.71 -3.54
C TRP A 293 -11.41 13.96 -4.63
N LEU A 294 -11.77 14.15 -5.89
CA LEU A 294 -11.16 13.46 -7.04
C LEU A 294 -9.76 14.00 -7.34
N ILE A 295 -9.54 15.29 -7.08
CA ILE A 295 -8.23 15.96 -7.11
C ILE A 295 -7.45 15.62 -5.83
N ASP A 296 -8.09 15.74 -4.69
CA ASP A 296 -7.47 15.70 -3.38
C ASP A 296 -6.93 14.30 -3.03
N ARG A 297 -7.60 13.22 -3.44
CA ARG A 297 -7.15 11.83 -3.26
C ARG A 297 -5.75 11.54 -3.81
N LYS A 298 -5.27 12.35 -4.77
CA LYS A 298 -3.92 12.21 -5.35
C LYS A 298 -2.83 12.88 -4.50
N LYS A 299 -3.19 13.73 -3.52
CA LYS A 299 -2.24 14.47 -2.69
C LYS A 299 -1.67 13.60 -1.58
N GLN A 300 -0.38 13.81 -1.27
CA GLN A 300 0.37 12.96 -0.32
C GLN A 300 -0.15 13.00 1.12
N GLY A 301 -0.62 14.16 1.59
CA GLY A 301 -1.11 14.34 2.97
C GLY A 301 -2.48 13.73 3.27
N VAL A 302 -3.18 13.16 2.28
CA VAL A 302 -4.48 12.50 2.51
C VAL A 302 -4.25 11.14 3.16
N TYR A 303 -4.78 10.96 4.37
CA TYR A 303 -4.72 9.76 5.21
C TYR A 303 -3.31 9.24 5.54
N GLY A 304 -2.27 10.02 5.27
CA GLY A 304 -0.90 9.69 5.65
C GLY A 304 -0.05 10.93 5.74
N SER A 305 0.97 10.88 6.58
CA SER A 305 1.92 11.97 6.72
C SER A 305 2.81 12.07 5.48
N TYR A 306 3.51 13.19 5.31
CA TYR A 306 4.55 13.28 4.29
C TYR A 306 5.61 14.30 4.66
N TYR A 307 6.83 14.11 4.17
CA TYR A 307 7.90 15.09 4.35
C TYR A 307 7.81 16.16 3.25
N ASP A 308 7.61 17.42 3.66
CA ASP A 308 7.66 18.57 2.76
C ASP A 308 9.11 19.05 2.63
N SER A 309 9.68 18.89 1.43
CA SER A 309 11.07 19.28 1.17
C SER A 309 11.30 20.79 1.18
N LYS A 310 10.27 21.60 0.92
CA LYS A 310 10.35 23.07 0.95
C LYS A 310 10.33 23.57 2.39
N GLN A 311 9.43 23.02 3.22
CA GLN A 311 9.31 23.38 4.63
C GLN A 311 10.31 22.64 5.52
N ARG A 312 10.96 21.59 4.99
CA ARG A 312 11.92 20.72 5.71
C ARG A 312 11.33 20.12 6.99
N CYS A 313 10.06 19.74 6.94
CA CYS A 313 9.36 19.15 8.07
C CYS A 313 8.38 18.06 7.63
N LYS A 314 8.03 17.18 8.58
CA LYS A 314 6.96 16.19 8.41
C LYS A 314 5.62 16.90 8.59
N MET A 315 4.81 16.88 7.55
CA MET A 315 3.46 17.42 7.54
C MET A 315 2.50 16.37 8.10
N PRO A 316 1.56 16.75 8.97
CA PRO A 316 0.60 15.82 9.55
C PRO A 316 -0.35 15.28 8.47
N ALA A 317 -0.82 14.06 8.70
CA ALA A 317 -1.90 13.48 7.89
C ALA A 317 -3.20 14.28 8.09
N ARG A 318 -4.03 14.31 7.05
CA ARG A 318 -5.38 14.87 7.13
C ARG A 318 -6.38 13.99 6.39
N THR A 319 -7.66 14.21 6.67
CA THR A 319 -8.77 13.58 5.95
C THR A 319 -8.84 14.00 4.49
N LEU A 320 -9.54 13.19 3.69
CA LEU A 320 -9.85 13.52 2.31
C LEU A 320 -10.96 14.57 2.27
N VAL A 321 -10.79 15.62 1.46
CA VAL A 321 -11.81 16.67 1.33
C VAL A 321 -13.05 16.11 0.63
N ALA A 322 -14.21 16.16 1.28
CA ALA A 322 -15.50 15.71 0.75
C ALA A 322 -16.70 16.54 1.24
N GLY A 323 -16.47 17.78 1.68
CA GLY A 323 -17.51 18.68 2.21
C GLY A 323 -18.02 19.72 1.19
N GLY A 324 -17.95 19.41 -0.11
CA GLY A 324 -18.38 20.33 -1.18
C GLY A 324 -19.90 20.44 -1.30
N GLU A 325 -20.35 21.30 -2.23
CA GLU A 325 -21.78 21.57 -2.50
C GLU A 325 -22.57 20.35 -3.02
N TYR A 326 -21.88 19.28 -3.44
CA TYR A 326 -22.48 18.17 -4.16
C TYR A 326 -22.81 16.98 -3.24
N ASN A 327 -24.08 16.59 -3.24
CA ASN A 327 -24.60 15.48 -2.44
C ASN A 327 -24.47 14.13 -3.19
N ASP A 328 -23.25 13.76 -3.59
CA ASP A 328 -22.97 12.54 -4.34
C ASP A 328 -22.66 11.32 -3.43
N PRO A 329 -22.88 10.08 -3.89
CA PRO A 329 -22.65 8.87 -3.09
C PRO A 329 -21.21 8.65 -2.65
N ILE A 330 -20.22 9.09 -3.43
CA ILE A 330 -18.80 8.95 -3.08
C ILE A 330 -18.42 9.96 -2.01
N SER A 331 -18.89 11.21 -2.12
CA SER A 331 -18.70 12.20 -1.05
C SER A 331 -19.28 11.71 0.28
N PHE A 332 -20.49 11.12 0.27
CA PHE A 332 -21.09 10.49 1.45
C PHE A 332 -20.22 9.37 2.05
N LEU A 333 -19.70 8.47 1.20
CA LEU A 333 -18.82 7.39 1.64
C LEU A 333 -17.51 7.93 2.25
N ILE A 334 -16.91 8.96 1.63
CA ILE A 334 -15.71 9.61 2.14
C ILE A 334 -15.97 10.26 3.50
N GLN A 335 -17.07 10.99 3.65
CA GLN A 335 -17.45 11.62 4.93
C GLN A 335 -17.61 10.57 6.03
N SER A 336 -18.22 9.42 5.71
CA SER A 336 -18.40 8.31 6.64
C SER A 336 -17.05 7.70 7.07
N VAL A 337 -16.11 7.56 6.14
CA VAL A 337 -14.75 7.08 6.46
C VAL A 337 -13.96 8.13 7.25
N ASN A 338 -14.06 9.41 6.89
CA ASN A 338 -13.43 10.51 7.61
C ASN A 338 -13.86 10.58 9.08
N ALA A 339 -15.12 10.23 9.39
CA ALA A 339 -15.65 10.23 10.75
C ALA A 339 -15.01 9.17 11.66
N ILE A 340 -14.49 8.07 11.08
CA ILE A 340 -13.84 6.97 11.81
C ILE A 340 -12.31 7.11 11.77
N TRP A 341 -11.78 7.74 10.73
CA TRP A 341 -10.35 7.83 10.50
C TRP A 341 -9.59 8.42 11.70
N GLN A 342 -8.48 7.77 12.02
CA GLN A 342 -7.51 8.24 13.01
C GLN A 342 -6.10 8.23 12.38
N PRO A 343 -5.29 9.28 12.63
CA PRO A 343 -3.90 9.29 12.19
C PRO A 343 -3.12 8.19 12.88
N VAL A 344 -2.27 7.49 12.12
CA VAL A 344 -1.34 6.52 12.70
C VAL A 344 -0.22 7.27 13.39
N ASP A 345 -0.01 6.96 14.68
CA ASP A 345 1.09 7.51 15.46
C ASP A 345 2.26 6.52 15.50
N LEU A 346 3.09 6.55 14.45
CA LEU A 346 4.33 5.77 14.40
C LEU A 346 5.52 6.67 14.72
N HIS A 347 6.30 6.25 15.71
CA HIS A 347 7.55 6.91 16.06
C HIS A 347 8.66 6.54 15.06
N GLU A 348 9.40 7.56 14.60
CA GLU A 348 10.54 7.40 13.70
C GLU A 348 11.83 7.80 14.41
N ARG A 349 12.82 6.90 14.42
CA ARG A 349 14.14 7.14 14.99
C ARG A 349 15.16 7.56 13.94
N THR A 350 16.27 8.15 14.38
CA THR A 350 17.32 8.59 13.45
C THR A 350 18.06 7.40 12.86
N LEU A 351 18.48 7.50 11.58
CA LEU A 351 19.21 6.41 10.91
C LEU A 351 20.48 5.97 11.67
N LEU A 352 21.17 6.91 12.31
CA LEU A 352 22.38 6.65 13.10
C LEU A 352 22.16 5.62 14.20
N GLU A 353 20.95 5.53 14.74
CA GLU A 353 20.64 4.63 15.84
C GLU A 353 20.50 3.16 15.40
N PHE A 354 20.33 2.93 14.11
CA PHE A 354 20.26 1.59 13.52
C PHE A 354 21.62 1.11 13.00
N ARG A 355 22.65 1.96 13.06
CA ARG A 355 23.98 1.68 12.49
C ARG A 355 24.60 0.37 13.00
N GLU A 356 24.37 0.05 14.27
CA GLU A 356 24.96 -1.10 14.97
C GLU A 356 24.25 -2.44 14.70
N LEU A 357 23.21 -2.48 13.84
CA LEU A 357 22.62 -3.75 13.37
C LEU A 357 23.69 -4.65 12.73
N PHE A 358 24.70 -4.03 12.11
CA PHE A 358 25.84 -4.71 11.52
C PHE A 358 27.15 -4.28 12.18
N VAL A 359 28.05 -5.25 12.36
CA VAL A 359 29.43 -5.02 12.81
C VAL A 359 30.13 -4.05 11.86
N LYS A 360 30.92 -3.14 12.44
CA LYS A 360 31.66 -2.13 11.67
C LYS A 360 32.56 -2.79 10.60
N PRO A 361 32.42 -2.42 9.31
CA PRO A 361 33.22 -2.95 8.22
C PRO A 361 34.65 -2.40 8.23
N SER A 362 35.52 -2.99 7.40
CA SER A 362 36.82 -2.38 7.10
C SER A 362 36.66 -1.05 6.36
N GLU A 363 37.59 -0.13 6.58
CA GLU A 363 37.58 1.22 5.99
C GLU A 363 37.52 1.18 4.46
N ILE A 364 38.17 0.20 3.84
CA ILE A 364 38.19 0.03 2.38
C ILE A 364 36.80 -0.32 1.85
N LEU A 365 36.10 -1.25 2.52
CA LEU A 365 34.75 -1.65 2.12
C LEU A 365 33.76 -0.53 2.38
N TYR A 366 33.90 0.19 3.49
CA TYR A 366 33.06 1.34 3.83
C TYR A 366 33.13 2.44 2.76
N LYS A 367 34.33 2.83 2.31
CA LYS A 367 34.50 3.81 1.23
C LYS A 367 33.85 3.36 -0.08
N ARG A 368 34.01 2.09 -0.46
CA ARG A 368 33.35 1.52 -1.65
C ARG A 368 31.83 1.54 -1.53
N ALA A 369 31.29 1.29 -0.34
CA ALA A 369 29.87 1.34 -0.07
C ALA A 369 29.30 2.76 -0.18
N ILE A 370 30.02 3.78 0.31
CA ILE A 370 29.65 5.19 0.12
C ILE A 370 29.52 5.53 -1.36
N THR A 371 30.53 5.17 -2.17
CA THR A 371 30.49 5.44 -3.62
C THR A 371 29.25 4.83 -4.29
N ARG A 372 28.92 3.57 -3.96
CA ARG A 372 27.75 2.88 -4.52
C ARG A 372 26.42 3.48 -4.04
N ARG A 373 26.33 3.86 -2.77
CA ARG A 373 25.17 4.56 -2.20
C ARG A 373 24.95 5.89 -2.92
N ASP A 374 26.02 6.64 -3.17
CA ASP A 374 25.96 7.95 -3.82
C ASP A 374 25.59 7.81 -5.31
N GLU A 375 26.07 6.77 -5.98
CA GLU A 375 25.65 6.42 -7.34
C GLU A 375 24.14 6.13 -7.40
N TYR A 376 23.63 5.28 -6.51
CA TYR A 376 22.20 5.01 -6.40
C TYR A 376 21.41 6.30 -6.13
N THR A 377 21.86 7.10 -5.16
CA THR A 377 21.21 8.36 -4.77
C THR A 377 21.18 9.35 -5.93
N SER A 378 22.25 9.39 -6.74
CA SER A 378 22.32 10.22 -7.94
C SER A 378 21.26 9.81 -8.96
N LYS A 379 21.13 8.51 -9.25
CA LYS A 379 20.08 7.97 -10.15
C LYS A 379 18.67 8.30 -9.66
N ILE A 380 18.42 8.19 -8.35
CA ILE A 380 17.14 8.58 -7.76
C ILE A 380 16.89 10.09 -7.89
N ARG A 381 17.90 10.93 -7.62
CA ARG A 381 17.78 12.39 -7.78
C ARG A 381 17.53 12.81 -9.22
N GLU A 382 18.16 12.15 -10.18
CA GLU A 382 17.93 12.36 -11.61
C GLU A 382 16.46 12.06 -11.97
N ALA A 383 15.92 10.93 -11.51
CA ALA A 383 14.51 10.60 -11.68
C ALA A 383 13.57 11.66 -11.07
N MET A 384 13.95 12.22 -9.91
CA MET A 384 13.17 13.25 -9.23
C MET A 384 13.19 14.60 -9.96
N LYS A 385 14.27 14.93 -10.69
CA LYS A 385 14.39 16.17 -11.47
C LYS A 385 13.47 16.18 -12.69
N LEU A 386 13.17 15.02 -13.26
CA LEU A 386 12.26 14.84 -14.41
C LEU A 386 10.77 14.97 -14.01
N SER A 387 10.48 15.79 -13.00
CA SER A 387 9.22 15.83 -12.24
C SER A 387 7.94 16.06 -13.06
N SER A 388 8.03 16.57 -14.28
CA SER A 388 6.90 16.80 -15.18
C SER A 388 6.45 15.54 -15.93
N ASP A 389 7.33 14.57 -16.16
CA ASP A 389 7.01 13.31 -16.85
C ASP A 389 6.98 12.14 -15.85
N ARG A 390 5.75 11.78 -15.46
CA ARG A 390 5.48 10.70 -14.50
C ARG A 390 5.99 9.34 -14.99
N GLU A 391 5.97 9.10 -16.30
CA GLU A 391 6.31 7.81 -16.90
C GLU A 391 7.82 7.63 -16.96
N SER A 392 8.53 8.64 -17.46
CA SER A 392 10.00 8.67 -17.41
C SER A 392 10.53 8.57 -15.97
N ARG A 393 9.91 9.27 -15.02
CA ARG A 393 10.27 9.14 -13.59
C ARG A 393 10.12 7.71 -13.08
N LYS A 394 9.00 7.04 -13.37
CA LYS A 394 8.78 5.63 -12.97
C LYS A 394 9.82 4.70 -13.58
N LYS A 395 10.13 4.88 -14.86
CA LYS A 395 11.12 4.06 -15.58
C LYS A 395 12.51 4.15 -14.95
N ILE A 396 12.97 5.37 -14.63
CA ILE A 396 14.30 5.58 -14.03
C ILE A 396 14.35 5.04 -12.60
N LEU A 397 13.29 5.23 -11.81
CA LEU A 397 13.20 4.65 -10.47
C LEU A 397 13.28 3.11 -10.51
N ARG A 398 12.56 2.47 -11.45
CA ARG A 398 12.64 1.01 -11.65
C ARG A 398 14.05 0.57 -12.03
N ALA A 399 14.67 1.23 -13.01
CA ALA A 399 16.03 0.93 -13.44
C ALA A 399 17.06 1.08 -12.30
N ALA A 400 16.89 2.07 -11.42
CA ALA A 400 17.76 2.24 -10.25
C ALA A 400 17.60 1.08 -9.24
N VAL A 401 16.36 0.64 -8.99
CA VAL A 401 16.07 -0.51 -8.11
C VAL A 401 16.59 -1.81 -8.72
N GLU A 402 16.40 -2.05 -10.01
CA GLU A 402 16.91 -3.23 -10.73
C GLU A 402 18.44 -3.27 -10.72
N TRP A 403 19.09 -2.13 -10.95
CA TRP A 403 20.54 -2.00 -10.83
C TRP A 403 21.03 -2.38 -9.42
N ALA A 404 20.34 -1.91 -8.37
CA ALA A 404 20.68 -2.22 -6.99
C ALA A 404 20.55 -3.73 -6.71
N LYS A 405 19.43 -4.33 -7.11
CA LYS A 405 19.18 -5.78 -6.98
C LYS A 405 20.25 -6.61 -7.68
N GLY A 406 20.52 -6.31 -8.95
CA GLY A 406 21.52 -7.04 -9.75
C GLY A 406 22.94 -6.88 -9.20
N LEU A 407 23.26 -5.74 -8.58
CA LEU A 407 24.56 -5.59 -7.90
C LEU A 407 24.65 -6.44 -6.63
N GLY A 408 23.56 -6.56 -5.87
CA GLY A 408 23.48 -7.46 -4.72
C GLY A 408 23.64 -8.93 -5.11
N GLU A 409 22.96 -9.37 -6.16
CA GLU A 409 23.05 -10.73 -6.71
C GLU A 409 24.48 -11.08 -7.14
N LYS A 410 25.14 -10.20 -7.91
CA LYS A 410 26.55 -10.38 -8.31
C LYS A 410 27.52 -10.50 -7.13
N LEU A 411 27.20 -9.90 -5.98
CA LEU A 411 28.03 -10.01 -4.78
C LEU A 411 27.77 -11.32 -4.04
N ARG A 412 26.53 -11.81 -4.01
CA ARG A 412 26.17 -13.14 -3.50
C ARG A 412 26.79 -14.26 -4.33
N GLU A 413 26.77 -14.16 -5.66
CA GLU A 413 27.40 -15.12 -6.57
C GLU A 413 28.91 -15.32 -6.33
N LYS A 414 29.60 -14.29 -5.82
CA LYS A 414 31.04 -14.40 -5.50
C LYS A 414 31.31 -15.23 -4.26
N SER A 415 30.48 -15.07 -3.23
CA SER A 415 30.44 -15.87 -2.01
C SER A 415 29.53 -15.22 -0.98
N GLU A 416 28.97 -16.06 -0.10
CA GLU A 416 28.19 -15.63 1.06
C GLU A 416 28.97 -14.65 1.96
N LYS A 417 30.24 -14.95 2.27
CA LYS A 417 31.10 -14.07 3.08
C LYS A 417 31.30 -12.69 2.44
N THR A 418 31.37 -12.62 1.10
CA THR A 418 31.47 -11.34 0.38
C THR A 418 30.17 -10.54 0.51
N ALA A 419 29.03 -11.20 0.38
CA ALA A 419 27.73 -10.56 0.55
C ALA A 419 27.54 -10.02 1.98
N GLN A 420 27.83 -10.82 3.01
CA GLN A 420 27.76 -10.41 4.42
C GLN A 420 28.66 -9.21 4.75
N THR A 421 29.91 -9.21 4.27
CA THR A 421 30.83 -8.10 4.53
C THR A 421 30.47 -6.84 3.74
N CYS A 422 29.93 -6.98 2.53
CA CYS A 422 29.45 -5.85 1.73
C CYS A 422 28.13 -5.28 2.25
N SER A 423 27.22 -6.12 2.76
CA SER A 423 25.95 -5.68 3.34
C SER A 423 26.19 -4.86 4.61
N ALA A 424 27.09 -5.30 5.49
CA ALA A 424 27.53 -4.52 6.65
C ALA A 424 28.10 -3.14 6.25
N ALA A 425 28.91 -3.09 5.19
CA ALA A 425 29.46 -1.83 4.69
C ALA A 425 28.39 -0.92 4.08
N MET A 426 27.46 -1.47 3.31
CA MET A 426 26.35 -0.73 2.72
C MET A 426 25.37 -0.24 3.79
N TRP A 427 25.12 -1.03 4.81
CA TRP A 427 24.31 -0.66 5.97
C TRP A 427 24.92 0.56 6.66
N GLN A 428 26.17 0.49 7.06
CA GLN A 428 26.88 1.59 7.70
C GLN A 428 26.92 2.84 6.81
N ALA A 429 27.18 2.68 5.50
CA ALA A 429 27.17 3.80 4.56
C ALA A 429 25.77 4.45 4.46
N SER A 430 24.70 3.65 4.53
CA SER A 430 23.33 4.15 4.45
C SER A 430 22.83 4.79 5.74
N HIS A 431 23.47 4.50 6.88
CA HIS A 431 23.03 4.92 8.21
C HIS A 431 23.95 5.95 8.90
N ASN A 432 25.07 6.34 8.29
CA ASN A 432 25.97 7.39 8.80
C ASN A 432 25.61 8.82 8.33
N GLY A 433 24.44 9.04 7.73
CA GLY A 433 23.97 10.35 7.29
C GLY A 433 22.69 10.77 8.01
N ASP A 434 22.49 12.09 8.18
CA ASP A 434 21.34 12.64 8.90
C ASP A 434 20.03 12.61 8.07
N HIS A 435 20.11 12.41 6.75
CA HIS A 435 18.95 12.52 5.85
C HIS A 435 18.95 11.44 4.76
N GLY A 436 17.87 10.65 4.69
CA GLY A 436 17.63 9.62 3.68
C GLY A 436 16.65 8.55 4.18
N THR A 437 16.22 7.63 3.32
CA THR A 437 15.40 6.48 3.75
C THR A 437 16.23 5.20 3.92
N ALA A 438 17.55 5.25 3.75
CA ALA A 438 18.42 4.07 3.63
C ALA A 438 17.94 3.00 2.62
N SER A 439 17.00 3.31 1.72
CA SER A 439 16.31 2.34 0.84
C SER A 439 17.24 1.48 -0.02
N VAL A 440 18.44 1.96 -0.34
CA VAL A 440 19.40 1.23 -1.16
C VAL A 440 19.83 -0.09 -0.53
N VAL A 441 20.04 -0.13 0.80
CA VAL A 441 20.52 -1.36 1.45
C VAL A 441 19.45 -2.45 1.42
N PHE A 442 18.18 -2.08 1.61
CA PHE A 442 17.06 -3.03 1.49
C PHE A 442 16.88 -3.51 0.05
N ASN A 443 17.12 -2.67 -0.95
CA ASN A 443 17.03 -3.11 -2.35
C ASN A 443 18.19 -4.03 -2.78
N MET A 444 19.37 -3.88 -2.17
CA MET A 444 20.57 -4.66 -2.52
C MET A 444 20.72 -5.94 -1.70
N PHE A 445 20.48 -5.85 -0.39
CA PHE A 445 20.89 -6.82 0.62
C PHE A 445 19.75 -7.20 1.56
N LEU A 446 18.51 -7.28 1.06
CA LEU A 446 17.38 -7.71 1.88
C LEU A 446 17.62 -9.05 2.59
N PRO A 447 18.12 -10.13 1.93
CA PRO A 447 18.35 -11.40 2.60
C PRO A 447 19.31 -11.25 3.79
N GLU A 448 20.43 -10.56 3.60
CA GLU A 448 21.44 -10.39 4.64
C GLU A 448 20.94 -9.49 5.77
N VAL A 449 20.04 -8.53 5.50
CA VAL A 449 19.36 -7.76 6.54
C VAL A 449 18.41 -8.67 7.32
N CYS A 450 17.56 -9.45 6.65
CA CYS A 450 16.64 -10.39 7.28
C CYS A 450 17.37 -11.43 8.15
N ASP A 451 18.48 -11.99 7.66
CA ASP A 451 19.32 -12.92 8.42
C ASP A 451 19.79 -12.30 9.74
N ARG A 452 20.16 -11.01 9.73
CA ARG A 452 20.59 -10.30 10.95
C ARG A 452 19.45 -10.00 11.92
N LEU A 453 18.21 -9.93 11.46
CA LEU A 453 17.04 -9.65 12.30
C LEU A 453 16.59 -10.86 13.13
N HIS A 454 16.97 -12.07 12.74
CA HIS A 454 16.72 -13.31 13.51
C HIS A 454 17.43 -13.34 14.86
N GLU A 455 18.51 -12.55 14.98
CA GLU A 455 19.25 -12.37 16.22
C GLU A 455 18.99 -10.95 16.74
N ASN A 456 19.00 -10.82 18.06
CA ASN A 456 18.74 -9.54 18.70
C ASN A 456 20.02 -8.69 18.78
N GLN A 457 20.27 -7.88 17.76
CA GLN A 457 21.50 -7.09 17.61
C GLN A 457 21.43 -5.75 18.35
N LEU A 458 20.24 -5.16 18.48
CA LEU A 458 20.05 -3.80 19.01
C LEU A 458 19.79 -3.76 20.52
N MET A 459 19.70 -4.90 21.18
CA MET A 459 19.31 -5.01 22.59
C MET A 459 20.49 -5.14 23.55
N ARG A 460 21.67 -4.71 23.11
CA ARG A 460 22.90 -4.64 23.91
C ARG A 460 23.22 -3.19 24.26
N LEU A 461 22.94 -2.81 25.50
CA LEU A 461 23.25 -1.52 26.08
C LEU A 461 24.58 -1.58 26.82
N GLN A 462 25.51 -0.68 26.51
CA GLN A 462 26.66 -0.44 27.39
C GLN A 462 26.30 0.67 28.37
N VAL A 463 26.45 0.38 29.66
CA VAL A 463 26.23 1.32 30.74
C VAL A 463 27.58 1.82 31.25
N VAL A 464 27.76 3.13 31.19
CA VAL A 464 28.93 3.86 31.68
C VAL A 464 28.57 4.65 32.93
N GLY A 465 29.58 4.93 33.76
CA GLY A 465 29.37 5.71 34.98
C GLY A 465 28.76 4.91 36.14
N ALA A 466 28.57 3.60 35.98
CA ALA A 466 28.13 2.71 37.06
C ALA A 466 29.02 2.76 38.30
N GLN A 467 30.29 3.14 38.14
CA GLN A 467 31.29 3.30 39.21
C GLN A 467 30.95 4.37 40.27
N TYR A 468 29.90 5.18 40.07
CA TYR A 468 29.52 6.26 41.00
C TYR A 468 28.13 6.08 41.64
N GLY A 469 27.41 5.01 41.30
CA GLY A 469 26.07 4.72 41.85
C GLY A 469 26.09 3.77 43.05
N GLU A 470 24.93 3.53 43.67
CA GLU A 470 24.78 2.56 44.78
C GLU A 470 25.19 1.13 44.39
N LEU A 471 25.20 0.83 43.09
CA LEU A 471 25.56 -0.47 42.53
C LEU A 471 27.02 -0.53 42.03
N ALA A 472 27.85 0.49 42.31
CA ALA A 472 29.22 0.60 41.81
C ALA A 472 30.14 -0.57 42.16
N SER A 473 29.93 -1.20 43.32
CA SER A 473 30.70 -2.35 43.79
C SER A 473 30.14 -3.70 43.30
N THR A 474 29.00 -3.71 42.61
CA THR A 474 28.35 -4.95 42.18
C THR A 474 29.03 -5.52 40.94
N LYS A 475 29.43 -6.80 41.02
CA LYS A 475 29.97 -7.54 39.88
C LYS A 475 28.87 -8.39 39.26
N TRP A 476 28.45 -8.02 38.05
CA TRP A 476 27.39 -8.71 37.33
C TRP A 476 27.99 -9.83 36.47
N THR A 477 27.42 -11.03 36.55
CA THR A 477 28.00 -12.25 35.98
C THR A 477 27.16 -12.88 34.87
N GLY A 478 26.02 -12.28 34.50
CA GLY A 478 25.09 -12.80 33.48
C GLY A 478 24.38 -14.12 33.82
N ASN A 479 24.72 -14.77 34.94
CA ASN A 479 24.21 -16.06 35.41
C ASN A 479 23.74 -15.96 36.88
N GLY A 480 22.86 -16.88 37.32
CA GLY A 480 22.35 -16.93 38.70
C GLY A 480 21.26 -15.90 38.99
N GLU A 481 21.28 -15.24 40.16
CA GLU A 481 20.32 -14.17 40.54
C GLU A 481 20.35 -12.95 39.60
N HIS A 482 21.33 -12.88 38.70
CA HIS A 482 21.51 -11.80 37.73
C HIS A 482 21.29 -12.24 36.27
N ALA A 483 20.78 -13.45 36.05
CA ALA A 483 20.50 -13.98 34.72
C ALA A 483 19.36 -13.21 34.02
N CYS A 484 18.34 -12.81 34.78
CA CYS A 484 17.21 -12.02 34.31
C CYS A 484 16.80 -11.02 35.39
N ILE A 485 16.99 -9.73 35.14
CA ILE A 485 16.65 -8.66 36.08
C ILE A 485 15.78 -7.62 35.39
N SER A 486 14.73 -7.18 36.06
CA SER A 486 13.92 -6.07 35.59
C SER A 486 14.72 -4.77 35.64
N ILE A 487 14.77 -4.07 34.53
CA ILE A 487 15.38 -2.75 34.40
C ILE A 487 14.36 -1.76 33.84
N VAL A 488 14.59 -0.48 34.13
CA VAL A 488 13.87 0.64 33.52
C VAL A 488 14.88 1.49 32.78
N VAL A 489 14.64 1.72 31.49
CA VAL A 489 15.39 2.67 30.68
C VAL A 489 14.59 3.96 30.64
N SER A 490 15.15 5.07 31.10
CA SER A 490 14.49 6.38 31.12
C SER A 490 15.40 7.49 30.58
N GLN A 491 14.82 8.58 30.09
CA GLN A 491 15.55 9.73 29.60
C GLN A 491 15.57 10.85 30.66
N ARG A 492 16.74 11.40 30.94
CA ARG A 492 16.90 12.51 31.89
C ARG A 492 16.43 13.83 31.28
N GLU A 493 15.56 14.54 31.98
CA GLU A 493 15.07 15.87 31.55
C GLU A 493 16.18 16.92 31.42
N GLN A 494 17.27 16.79 32.18
CA GLN A 494 18.32 17.80 32.28
C GLN A 494 19.27 17.84 31.08
N ASP A 495 19.62 16.68 30.53
CA ASP A 495 20.66 16.54 29.50
C ASP A 495 20.26 15.60 28.34
N GLY A 496 19.04 15.05 28.37
CA GLY A 496 18.51 14.14 27.36
C GLY A 496 19.23 12.78 27.29
N ARG A 497 20.13 12.46 28.23
CA ARG A 497 20.83 11.17 28.24
C ARG A 497 19.92 10.08 28.80
N TYR A 498 20.06 8.88 28.22
CA TYR A 498 19.40 7.70 28.74
C TYR A 498 20.14 7.17 29.96
N GLN A 499 19.37 6.78 30.97
CA GLN A 499 19.85 6.11 32.17
C GLN A 499 19.16 4.76 32.32
N ILE A 500 19.86 3.83 32.97
CA ILE A 500 19.31 2.51 33.32
C ILE A 500 19.17 2.44 34.82
N GLU A 501 17.99 2.02 35.27
CA GLU A 501 17.70 1.71 36.66
C GLU A 501 17.35 0.23 36.79
N VAL A 502 17.74 -0.39 37.89
CA VAL A 502 17.49 -1.80 38.18
C VAL A 502 16.39 -1.91 39.23
N VAL A 503 15.35 -2.68 38.93
CA VAL A 503 14.27 -3.02 39.86
C VAL A 503 14.63 -4.32 40.56
N ARG A 504 14.82 -4.28 41.89
CA ARG A 504 15.01 -5.49 42.71
C ARG A 504 13.74 -5.75 43.52
N ASN A 505 13.29 -7.01 43.55
CA ASN A 505 12.06 -7.48 44.23
C ASN A 505 11.94 -7.06 45.71
N SER A 506 13.04 -6.68 46.37
CA SER A 506 13.08 -6.31 47.78
C SER A 506 12.81 -4.83 48.08
N ARG A 507 12.60 -3.95 47.09
CA ARG A 507 12.32 -2.52 47.32
C ARG A 507 11.30 -1.92 46.34
N LYS A 508 10.58 -0.88 46.82
CA LYS A 508 9.61 -0.09 46.04
C LYS A 508 10.23 0.93 45.06
N LYS A 509 11.53 1.22 45.14
CA LYS A 509 12.21 2.20 44.27
C LYS A 509 13.38 1.54 43.53
N PRO A 510 13.56 1.82 42.22
CA PRO A 510 14.66 1.26 41.44
C PRO A 510 16.00 1.93 41.79
N TYR A 511 17.10 1.23 41.49
CA TYR A 511 18.47 1.69 41.73
C TYR A 511 19.11 2.16 40.44
N LEU A 512 19.73 3.34 40.42
CA LEU A 512 20.46 3.81 39.24
C LEU A 512 21.69 2.92 38.98
N LEU A 513 21.71 2.25 37.82
CA LEU A 513 22.83 1.45 37.34
C LEU A 513 23.88 2.32 36.66
N GLY A 514 23.47 3.36 35.93
CA GLY A 514 24.36 4.28 35.24
C GLY A 514 23.73 4.89 33.99
N LEU A 515 24.55 5.52 33.16
CA LEU A 515 24.13 6.16 31.90
C LEU A 515 24.42 5.25 30.71
N VAL A 516 23.57 5.25 29.70
CA VAL A 516 23.81 4.54 28.44
C VAL A 516 24.94 5.22 27.68
N ALA A 517 25.91 4.44 27.20
CA ALA A 517 27.03 4.93 26.40
C ALA A 517 26.50 5.50 25.08
N LYS A 518 27.12 6.59 24.60
CA LYS A 518 26.66 7.33 23.42
C LYS A 518 26.67 6.49 22.14
N ASP A 519 27.51 5.47 22.10
CA ASP A 519 27.73 4.53 21.00
C ASP A 519 26.96 3.21 21.16
N SER A 520 26.20 3.04 22.24
CA SER A 520 25.29 1.88 22.37
C SER A 520 24.08 2.02 21.45
N ALA A 521 23.57 0.88 21.01
CA ALA A 521 22.24 0.82 20.39
C ALA A 521 21.24 1.45 21.36
N LYS A 522 20.54 2.51 20.93
CA LYS A 522 19.59 3.17 21.83
C LYS A 522 18.37 2.27 21.98
N VAL A 523 17.99 1.98 23.21
CA VAL A 523 16.76 1.24 23.52
C VAL A 523 15.67 2.25 23.83
N ILE A 524 14.42 1.88 23.55
CA ILE A 524 13.23 2.67 23.82
C ILE A 524 13.09 2.89 25.33
N VAL A 525 12.54 4.02 25.75
CA VAL A 525 12.20 4.24 27.17
C VAL A 525 11.15 3.20 27.58
N GLY A 526 11.39 2.46 28.66
CA GLY A 526 10.47 1.40 29.06
C GLY A 526 11.06 0.45 30.07
N GLU A 527 10.24 -0.54 30.43
CA GLU A 527 10.62 -1.62 31.33
C GLU A 527 11.03 -2.85 30.53
N TYR A 528 12.16 -3.45 30.92
CA TYR A 528 12.73 -4.61 30.25
C TYR A 528 13.21 -5.64 31.25
N VAL A 529 13.40 -6.87 30.80
CA VAL A 529 14.22 -7.86 31.52
C VAL A 529 15.58 -7.89 30.85
N ALA A 530 16.66 -7.90 31.63
CA ALA A 530 18.02 -7.91 31.12
C ALA A 530 18.95 -8.84 31.88
N SER A 531 19.89 -9.42 31.16
CA SER A 531 21.10 -10.03 31.72
C SER A 531 22.20 -8.97 31.80
N LEU A 532 22.80 -8.83 32.99
CA LEU A 532 23.86 -7.86 33.24
C LEU A 532 25.21 -8.57 33.36
N THR A 533 26.21 -8.08 32.63
CA THR A 533 27.59 -8.58 32.71
C THR A 533 28.58 -7.42 32.87
N THR A 534 29.41 -7.46 33.90
CA THR A 534 30.46 -6.46 34.09
C THR A 534 31.68 -6.81 33.22
N GLN A 535 32.06 -5.89 32.32
CA GLN A 535 33.28 -5.97 31.53
C GLN A 535 34.15 -4.73 31.81
N GLN A 536 35.27 -4.92 32.52
CA GLN A 536 36.11 -3.83 33.01
C GLN A 536 35.33 -2.79 33.84
N LYS A 537 35.23 -1.53 33.36
CA LYS A 537 34.50 -0.42 34.01
C LYS A 537 33.11 -0.16 33.40
N THR A 538 32.67 -1.04 32.49
CA THR A 538 31.41 -0.92 31.76
C THR A 538 30.51 -2.08 32.15
N ILE A 539 29.21 -1.82 32.30
CA ILE A 539 28.22 -2.90 32.46
C ILE A 539 27.56 -3.09 31.11
N VAL A 540 27.63 -4.32 30.60
CA VAL A 540 26.91 -4.71 29.40
C VAL A 540 25.56 -5.24 29.85
N CYS A 541 24.51 -4.65 29.30
CA CYS A 541 23.13 -4.97 29.56
C CYS A 541 22.52 -5.57 28.28
N GLU A 542 22.25 -6.86 28.32
CA GLU A 542 21.63 -7.61 27.22
C GLU A 542 20.16 -7.81 27.57
N LEU A 543 19.27 -7.13 26.86
CA LEU A 543 17.84 -7.24 27.12
C LEU A 543 17.36 -8.61 26.65
N VAL A 544 16.74 -9.32 27.57
CA VAL A 544 16.07 -10.60 27.34
C VAL A 544 14.71 -10.26 26.75
N ALA A 545 14.42 -10.77 25.56
CA ALA A 545 13.10 -10.62 24.97
C ALA A 545 12.05 -11.22 25.91
N ALA A 546 10.94 -10.49 26.10
CA ALA A 546 9.78 -11.01 26.80
C ALA A 546 9.12 -12.15 26.03
#